data_AF-A0A1F5P8A6-F1
#
_entry.id   AF-A0A1F5P8A6-F1
#
_cell.length_a   1.000
_cell.length_b   1.000
_cell.length_c   1.000
_cell.angle_alpha   90.00
_cell.angle_beta   90.00
_cell.angle_gamma   90.00
#
_symmetry.space_group_name_H-M   'P 1'
#
loop_
_entity.id
_entity.type
_entity.pdbx_description
1 polymer ?
#
loop_
_entity_poly.entity_id
_entity_poly.type
_entity_poly.pdbx_seq_one_letter_code
_entity_poly.pdbx_strand_id
1 'polypeptide(L)'
;MTEEPTKPQKQAKEYFNPLSLLGFAFDFAFLIAVPLVVFIFLGRWLDNRGGTEYWVIVGILFALVVSSVGVYKRIKQIEKRLKK
;
A
#
# COMPACT_ATOMS: atom_id res chain seq x y z
N MET A 1 -44.64 -1.38 24.91
CA MET A 1 -43.27 -1.88 24.68
C MET A 1 -43.03 -1.78 23.19
N THR A 2 -42.56 -0.63 22.74
CA THR A 2 -42.34 -0.31 21.33
C THR A 2 -40.94 -0.80 21.00
N GLU A 3 -40.83 -1.93 20.30
CA GLU A 3 -39.54 -2.37 19.76
C GLU A 3 -39.16 -1.40 18.62
N GLU A 4 -38.05 -0.68 18.82
CA GLU A 4 -37.47 0.17 17.78
C GLU A 4 -37.01 -0.68 16.58
N PRO A 5 -37.27 -0.22 15.34
CA PRO A 5 -36.87 -0.95 14.15
C PRO A 5 -35.36 -0.83 13.95
N THR A 6 -34.63 -1.88 14.31
CA THR A 6 -33.19 -2.01 14.06
C THR A 6 -32.94 -2.12 12.54
N LYS A 7 -32.67 -1.00 11.86
CA LYS A 7 -32.23 -0.91 10.46
C LYS A 7 -30.69 -0.79 10.39
N PRO A 8 -30.00 -1.24 9.32
CA PRO A 8 -29.93 -2.59 8.80
C PRO A 8 -28.46 -3.08 8.78
N GLN A 9 -28.17 -4.29 9.28
CA GLN A 9 -26.85 -4.94 9.20
C GLN A 9 -26.37 -5.28 7.76
N LYS A 10 -27.04 -4.78 6.71
CA LYS A 10 -26.71 -5.01 5.30
C LYS A 10 -25.46 -4.25 4.85
N GLN A 11 -25.16 -3.09 5.44
CA GLN A 11 -24.03 -2.26 5.00
C GLN A 11 -22.67 -2.89 5.32
N ALA A 12 -22.51 -3.56 6.48
CA ALA A 12 -21.24 -4.18 6.85
C ALA A 12 -20.88 -5.42 6.00
N LYS A 13 -21.88 -6.14 5.47
CA LYS A 13 -21.66 -7.33 4.64
C LYS A 13 -21.19 -6.99 3.22
N GLU A 14 -21.52 -5.81 2.72
CA GLU A 14 -21.17 -5.37 1.37
C GLU A 14 -19.72 -4.85 1.27
N TYR A 15 -19.10 -4.47 2.40
CA TYR A 15 -17.65 -4.16 2.50
C TYR A 15 -16.76 -5.41 2.57
N PHE A 16 -17.31 -6.56 2.96
CA PHE A 16 -16.61 -7.86 3.01
C PHE A 16 -16.91 -8.72 1.78
N ASN A 17 -17.13 -8.10 0.62
CA ASN A 17 -17.10 -8.83 -0.62
C ASN A 17 -15.64 -9.22 -0.91
N PRO A 18 -15.34 -10.51 -1.21
CA PRO A 18 -13.98 -10.96 -1.46
C PRO A 18 -13.30 -10.19 -2.60
N LEU A 19 -14.08 -9.67 -3.55
CA LEU A 19 -13.61 -8.83 -4.65
C LEU A 19 -13.11 -7.45 -4.16
N SER A 20 -13.78 -6.84 -3.19
CA SER A 20 -13.38 -5.54 -2.60
C SER A 20 -12.10 -5.68 -1.77
N LEU A 21 -11.96 -6.78 -1.02
CA LEU A 21 -10.75 -7.11 -0.28
C LEU A 21 -9.56 -7.37 -1.23
N LEU A 22 -9.82 -8.04 -2.36
CA LEU A 22 -8.79 -8.28 -3.37
C LEU A 22 -8.30 -6.98 -4.01
N GLY A 23 -9.22 -6.07 -4.39
CA GLY A 23 -8.86 -4.75 -4.91
C GLY A 23 -7.99 -3.95 -3.93
N PHE A 24 -8.36 -3.97 -2.65
CA PHE A 24 -7.54 -3.37 -1.58
C PHE A 24 -6.16 -4.01 -1.51
N ALA A 25 -6.07 -5.34 -1.46
CA ALA A 25 -4.77 -6.04 -1.43
C ALA A 25 -3.89 -5.68 -2.65
N PHE A 26 -4.48 -5.57 -3.84
CA PHE A 26 -3.77 -5.14 -5.05
C PHE A 26 -3.25 -3.71 -4.95
N ASP A 27 -4.03 -2.77 -4.42
CA ASP A 27 -3.57 -1.39 -4.23
C ASP A 27 -2.32 -1.31 -3.33
N PHE A 28 -2.31 -2.08 -2.24
CA PHE A 28 -1.14 -2.17 -1.35
C PHE A 28 0.04 -2.89 -2.01
N ALA A 29 -0.23 -3.99 -2.72
CA ALA A 29 0.79 -4.72 -3.46
C ALA A 29 1.45 -3.81 -4.50
N PHE A 30 0.67 -3.03 -5.25
CA PHE A 30 1.18 -2.10 -6.25
C PHE A 30 2.00 -0.97 -5.61
N LEU A 31 1.52 -0.43 -4.48
CA LEU A 31 2.21 0.62 -3.72
C LEU A 31 3.61 0.20 -3.25
N ILE A 32 3.82 -1.09 -2.95
CA ILE A 32 5.10 -1.64 -2.51
C ILE A 32 5.93 -2.15 -3.69
N ALA A 33 5.31 -2.86 -4.64
CA ALA A 33 5.98 -3.47 -5.78
C ALA A 33 6.57 -2.43 -6.73
N VAL A 34 5.86 -1.33 -7.01
CA VAL A 34 6.33 -0.27 -7.91
C VAL A 34 7.67 0.31 -7.45
N PRO A 35 7.80 0.87 -6.22
CA PRO A 35 9.08 1.40 -5.78
C PRO A 35 10.15 0.31 -5.71
N LEU A 36 9.84 -0.90 -5.25
CA LEU A 36 10.81 -2.01 -5.24
C LEU A 36 11.40 -2.29 -6.62
N VAL A 37 10.57 -2.49 -7.62
CA VAL A 37 11.03 -2.79 -8.98
C VAL A 37 11.83 -1.62 -9.56
N VAL A 38 11.35 -0.38 -9.37
CA VAL A 38 12.04 0.83 -9.84
C VAL A 38 13.42 0.95 -9.22
N PHE A 39 13.54 0.84 -7.90
CA PHE A 39 14.82 1.01 -7.22
C PHE A 39 15.77 -0.17 -7.40
N ILE A 40 15.28 -1.41 -7.54
CA ILE A 40 16.11 -2.55 -7.90
C ILE A 40 16.68 -2.37 -9.31
N PHE A 41 15.85 -1.97 -10.26
CA PHE A 41 16.30 -1.73 -11.63
C PHE A 41 17.30 -0.58 -11.71
N LEU A 42 17.05 0.50 -10.96
CA LEU A 42 17.97 1.62 -10.83
C LEU A 42 19.29 1.18 -10.18
N GLY A 43 19.23 0.46 -9.07
CA GLY A 43 20.41 -0.07 -8.38
C GLY A 43 21.25 -0.97 -9.27
N ARG A 44 20.61 -1.87 -10.03
CA ARG A 44 21.28 -2.75 -10.98
C ARG A 44 21.93 -1.99 -12.14
N TRP A 45 21.32 -0.90 -12.59
CA TRP A 45 21.92 -0.03 -13.60
C TRP A 45 23.15 0.72 -13.07
N LEU A 46 23.14 1.15 -11.80
CA LEU A 46 24.32 1.72 -11.14
C LEU A 46 25.43 0.67 -10.93
N ASP A 47 25.07 -0.53 -10.46
CA ASP A 47 26.01 -1.65 -10.26
C ASP A 47 26.74 -2.01 -11.57
N ASN A 48 26.01 -2.07 -12.69
CA ASN A 48 26.59 -2.31 -14.02
C ASN A 48 27.61 -1.26 -14.47
N ARG A 49 27.59 -0.04 -13.92
CA ARG A 49 28.56 1.03 -14.23
C ARG A 49 29.71 1.08 -13.24
N GLY A 50 29.48 0.70 -11.99
CA GLY A 50 30.47 0.80 -10.91
C GLY A 50 31.29 -0.47 -10.65
N GLY A 51 30.87 -1.63 -11.17
CA GLY A 51 31.53 -2.91 -10.91
C GLY A 51 31.37 -3.43 -9.47
N THR A 52 30.46 -2.83 -8.71
CA THR A 52 30.10 -3.22 -7.33
C THR A 52 28.68 -3.77 -7.30
N GLU A 53 28.31 -4.56 -6.29
CA GLU A 53 26.96 -5.12 -6.12
C GLU A 53 26.16 -4.48 -4.96
N TYR A 54 26.63 -3.34 -4.43
CA TYR A 54 26.03 -2.70 -3.25
C TYR A 54 24.84 -1.79 -3.61
N TRP A 55 24.73 -1.31 -4.86
CA TRP A 55 23.69 -0.33 -5.22
C TRP A 55 22.30 -0.94 -5.29
N VAL A 56 22.15 -2.22 -5.66
CA VAL A 56 20.87 -2.93 -5.55
C VAL A 56 20.39 -2.98 -4.09
N ILE A 57 21.27 -3.27 -3.13
CA ILE A 57 20.92 -3.35 -1.70
C ILE A 57 20.46 -1.97 -1.19
N VAL A 58 21.21 -0.92 -1.52
CA VAL A 58 20.84 0.46 -1.19
C VAL A 58 19.49 0.83 -1.83
N GLY A 59 19.26 0.43 -3.07
CA GLY A 59 17.99 0.60 -3.77
C GLY A 59 16.83 -0.07 -3.06
N ILE A 60 16.99 -1.32 -2.61
CA ILE A 60 15.96 -2.05 -1.86
C ILE A 60 15.65 -1.34 -0.52
N LEU A 61 16.68 -0.89 0.20
CA LEU A 61 16.49 -0.13 1.44
C LEU A 61 15.72 1.17 1.17
N PHE A 62 16.07 1.89 0.10
CA PHE A 62 15.33 3.09 -0.31
C PHE A 62 13.88 2.78 -0.69
N ALA A 63 13.64 1.69 -1.41
CA ALA A 63 12.29 1.24 -1.76
C ALA A 63 11.43 0.98 -0.53
N LEU A 64 12.00 0.33 0.49
CA LEU A 64 11.32 0.09 1.75
C LEU A 64 10.94 1.41 2.43
N VAL A 65 11.87 2.36 2.56
CA VAL A 65 11.59 3.67 3.16
C VAL A 65 10.49 4.40 2.38
N VAL A 66 10.59 4.45 1.05
CA VAL A 66 9.62 5.13 0.19
C VAL A 66 8.24 4.48 0.28
N SER A 67 8.18 3.15 0.28
CA SER A 67 6.94 2.39 0.44
C SER A 67 6.30 2.63 1.81
N SER A 68 7.07 2.60 2.91
CA SER A 68 6.60 2.90 4.26
C SER A 68 6.02 4.32 4.38
N VAL A 69 6.69 5.31 3.81
CA VAL A 69 6.19 6.69 3.77
C VAL A 69 4.92 6.79 2.93
N GLY A 70 4.85 6.08 1.80
CA GLY A 70 3.67 6.01 0.94
C GLY A 70 2.45 5.44 1.66
N VAL A 71 2.64 4.32 2.36
CA VAL A 71 1.60 3.68 3.19
C VAL A 71 1.15 4.61 4.30
N TYR A 72 2.08 5.23 5.03
CA TYR A 72 1.75 6.18 6.10
C TYR A 72 0.92 7.37 5.58
N LYS A 73 1.29 7.94 4.43
CA LYS A 73 0.52 9.01 3.78
C LYS A 73 -0.89 8.57 3.39
N ARG A 74 -1.04 7.34 2.88
CA ARG A 74 -2.35 6.76 2.53
C ARG A 74 -3.24 6.61 3.76
N ILE A 75 -2.71 6.07 4.85
CA ILE A 75 -3.45 5.93 6.11
C ILE A 75 -3.88 7.30 6.64
N LYS A 76 -2.97 8.27 6.68
CA LYS A 76 -3.26 9.64 7.14
C LYS A 76 -4.29 10.35 6.24
N GLN A 77 -4.28 10.08 4.93
CA GLN A 77 -5.32 10.59 4.02
C GLN A 77 -6.70 10.01 4.34
N ILE A 78 -6.79 8.72 4.66
CA ILE A 78 -8.04 8.08 5.05
C ILE A 78 -8.52 8.67 6.38
N GLU A 79 -7.65 8.79 7.37
CA GLU A 79 -7.98 9.42 8.66
C GLU A 79 -8.52 10.84 8.50
N LYS A 80 -7.87 11.67 7.68
CA LYS A 80 -8.33 13.04 7.41
C LYS A 80 -9.70 13.10 6.73
N ARG A 81 -10.04 12.10 5.91
CA ARG A 81 -11.37 12.00 5.28
C ARG A 81 -12.45 11.60 6.28
N LEU A 82 -12.11 10.80 7.29
CA LEU A 82 -13.06 10.37 8.34
C LEU A 82 -13.31 11.46 9.39
N LYS A 83 -12.35 12.37 9.59
CA LYS A 83 -12.47 13.47 10.56
C LYS A 83 -13.20 14.71 9.99
N LYS A 84 -13.72 14.65 8.77
CA LYS A 84 -14.45 15.74 8.10
C LYS A 84 -15.91 15.36 7.94
#